data_AF-A0A812FYA5-F1
#
_entry.id   AF-A0A812FYA5-F1
#
_cell.length_a   1.000
_cell.length_b   1.000
_cell.length_c   1.000
_cell.angle_alpha   90.00
_cell.angle_beta   90.00
_cell.angle_gamma   90.00
#
_symmetry.space_group_name_H-M   'P 1'
#
loop_
_entity.id
_entity.type
_entity.pdbx_description
1 polymer ?
#
loop_
_entity_poly.entity_id
_entity_poly.type
_entity_poly.pdbx_seq_one_letter_code
_entity_poly.pdbx_strand_id
1 'polypeptide(L)'
;MDNAQQIKLIASEAVDVMESVSNAAEKLANRSKASSGYAQLASINAFTDTHAVDNMCEISSSIQAGYRALENEPAIARVLYHDGVDSKILYISRKSALNLDGDIALASYDSPLGHLASLQVGDEATLNIGGKSVLLEVLETLTLKPQKSTNGWDSSFSIFTSEDEECRTYEPSLRRLFEEEKDLSDTSFLDSLLNGGDSSTDFTMGVKHQVRTAMSLRDQPVLDKFQSAIFRLPLDSQLIILGPPGTGKTTTLIKRLGQKLNVEYLDVDEQTQIKNLNGGEAKRLCCLNRWN
;
A
#
# COMPACT_ATOMS: atom_id res chain seq x y z
N MET A 1 25.34 14.01 -1.81
CA MET A 1 25.40 13.58 -0.40
C MET A 1 26.00 12.19 -0.38
N ASP A 2 26.65 11.76 0.70
CA ASP A 2 27.14 10.39 0.79
C ASP A 2 25.93 9.43 0.80
N ASN A 3 25.86 8.50 -0.15
CA ASN A 3 24.67 7.68 -0.40
C ASN A 3 24.30 6.82 0.83
N ALA A 4 25.30 6.47 1.64
CA ALA A 4 25.11 5.79 2.91
C ALA A 4 24.39 6.67 3.94
N GLN A 5 24.54 7.99 3.90
CA GLN A 5 23.83 8.92 4.78
C GLN A 5 22.37 9.12 4.33
N GLN A 6 22.13 9.14 3.02
CA GLN A 6 20.77 9.26 2.47
C GLN A 6 19.88 8.10 2.90
N ILE A 7 20.36 6.85 2.78
CA ILE A 7 19.54 5.70 3.19
C ILE A 7 19.27 5.68 4.71
N LYS A 8 20.22 6.15 5.53
CA LYS A 8 20.01 6.26 6.98
C LYS A 8 18.87 7.22 7.31
N LEU A 9 18.83 8.36 6.63
CA LEU A 9 17.78 9.35 6.77
C LEU A 9 16.42 8.79 6.31
N ILE A 10 16.39 8.09 5.17
CA ILE A 10 15.16 7.41 4.68
C ILE A 10 14.69 6.34 5.67
N ALA A 11 15.61 5.57 6.25
CA ALA A 11 15.29 4.53 7.21
C ALA A 11 14.71 5.09 8.51
N SER A 12 15.29 6.17 9.06
CA SER A 12 14.73 6.86 10.22
C SER A 12 13.36 7.46 9.93
N GLU A 13 13.21 8.16 8.79
CA GLU A 13 11.93 8.73 8.34
C GLU A 13 10.85 7.63 8.22
N ALA A 14 11.19 6.50 7.60
CA ALA A 14 10.25 5.40 7.43
C ALA A 14 9.78 4.81 8.77
N VAL A 15 10.69 4.65 9.74
CA VAL A 15 10.32 4.14 11.08
C VAL A 15 9.43 5.14 11.82
N ASP A 16 9.76 6.42 11.77
CA ASP A 16 8.97 7.48 12.41
C ASP A 16 7.57 7.60 11.82
N VAL A 17 7.46 7.51 10.48
CA VAL A 17 6.17 7.52 9.77
C VAL A 17 5.34 6.29 10.14
N MET A 18 5.93 5.09 10.19
CA MET A 18 5.22 3.87 10.60
C MET A 18 4.66 3.99 12.03
N GLU A 19 5.44 4.57 12.94
CA GLU A 19 5.00 4.83 14.31
C GLU A 19 3.89 5.89 14.38
N SER A 20 4.04 7.00 13.66
CA SER A 20 3.02 8.05 13.59
C SER A 20 1.68 7.53 13.05
N VAL A 21 1.72 6.77 11.95
CA VAL A 21 0.54 6.14 11.34
C VAL A 21 -0.13 5.17 12.31
N SER A 22 0.64 4.28 12.93
CA SER A 22 0.11 3.29 13.87
C SER A 22 -0.56 3.96 15.08
N ASN A 23 0.09 4.98 15.66
CA ASN A 23 -0.43 5.73 16.80
C ASN A 23 -1.69 6.54 16.44
N ALA A 24 -1.71 7.16 15.26
CA ALA A 24 -2.87 7.91 14.79
C ALA A 24 -4.06 6.97 14.49
N ALA A 25 -3.80 5.82 13.87
CA ALA A 25 -4.79 4.79 13.64
C ALA A 25 -5.37 4.23 14.94
N GLU A 26 -4.53 3.99 15.96
CA GLU A 26 -4.99 3.55 17.28
C GLU A 26 -5.92 4.58 17.94
N LYS A 27 -5.53 5.85 17.92
CA LYS A 27 -6.36 6.95 18.46
C LYS A 27 -7.72 7.02 17.77
N LEU A 28 -7.76 6.89 16.44
CA LEU A 28 -9.00 6.92 15.66
C LEU A 28 -9.86 5.67 15.87
N ALA A 29 -9.25 4.49 15.95
CA ALA A 29 -9.93 3.23 16.25
C ALA A 29 -10.56 3.20 17.66
N ASN A 30 -9.96 3.93 18.61
CA ASN A 30 -10.48 4.06 19.97
C ASN A 30 -11.53 5.18 20.09
N ARG A 31 -11.39 6.29 19.35
CA ARG A 31 -12.42 7.35 19.26
C ARG A 31 -13.71 6.83 18.62
N SER A 32 -13.62 6.04 17.55
CA SER A 32 -14.80 5.48 16.89
C SER A 32 -15.61 4.58 17.84
N LYS A 33 -14.96 3.80 18.71
CA LYS A 33 -15.63 3.04 19.77
C LYS A 33 -16.39 3.92 20.77
N ALA A 34 -15.87 5.10 21.09
CA ALA A 34 -16.52 6.03 22.01
C ALA A 34 -17.70 6.80 21.35
N SER A 35 -17.67 7.01 20.02
CA SER A 35 -18.72 7.70 19.28
C SER A 35 -19.80 6.79 18.67
N SER A 36 -19.56 5.47 18.60
CA SER A 36 -20.39 4.48 17.89
C SER A 36 -21.76 4.16 18.53
N GLY A 37 -22.22 4.92 19.51
CA GLY A 37 -23.40 4.52 20.28
C GLY A 37 -24.73 5.05 19.75
N TYR A 38 -25.00 6.34 19.98
CA TYR A 38 -26.40 6.78 20.12
C TYR A 38 -26.66 8.22 19.67
N ALA A 39 -25.63 9.06 19.55
CA ALA A 39 -25.82 10.50 19.32
C ALA A 39 -26.17 10.85 17.86
N GLN A 40 -25.64 10.12 16.88
CA GLN A 40 -25.90 10.38 15.45
C GLN A 40 -27.18 9.69 14.96
N LEU A 41 -27.54 8.54 15.55
CA LEU A 41 -28.75 7.78 15.25
C LEU A 41 -30.01 8.37 15.90
N ALA A 42 -29.89 9.23 16.92
CA ALA A 42 -31.03 9.86 17.59
C ALA A 42 -31.83 10.82 16.68
N SER A 43 -31.27 11.22 15.54
CA SER A 43 -31.90 12.13 14.57
C SER A 43 -32.53 11.43 13.36
N ILE A 44 -32.32 10.11 13.20
CA ILE A 44 -32.80 9.34 12.06
C ILE A 44 -33.96 8.46 12.55
N ASN A 45 -35.14 8.62 11.93
CA ASN A 45 -36.28 7.75 12.19
C ASN A 45 -35.98 6.33 11.68
N ALA A 46 -35.38 5.50 12.53
CA ALA A 46 -35.04 4.09 12.26
C ALA A 46 -36.26 3.20 11.90
N PHE A 47 -37.47 3.75 11.99
CA PHE A 47 -38.71 3.06 11.64
C PHE A 47 -39.04 3.08 10.13
N THR A 48 -38.56 4.05 9.36
CA THR A 48 -38.88 4.19 7.92
C THR A 48 -37.68 4.06 6.99
N ASP A 49 -36.45 4.13 7.50
CA ASP A 49 -35.24 4.20 6.68
C ASP A 49 -34.13 3.27 7.21
N THR A 50 -34.42 1.98 7.24
CA THR A 50 -33.48 0.93 7.71
C THR A 50 -32.25 0.82 6.82
N HIS A 51 -32.39 1.06 5.51
CA HIS A 51 -31.28 0.99 4.55
C HIS A 51 -30.20 2.05 4.82
N ALA A 52 -30.59 3.27 5.21
CA ALA A 52 -29.63 4.31 5.58
C ALA A 52 -28.85 3.95 6.85
N VAL A 53 -29.51 3.31 7.83
CA VAL A 53 -28.89 2.86 9.08
C VAL A 53 -27.93 1.70 8.83
N ASP A 54 -28.33 0.72 8.02
CA ASP A 54 -27.49 -0.43 7.64
C ASP A 54 -26.23 0.03 6.90
N ASN A 55 -26.37 0.91 5.90
CA ASN A 55 -25.23 1.49 5.18
C ASN A 55 -24.29 2.26 6.13
N MET A 56 -24.82 3.01 7.10
CA MET A 56 -24.01 3.74 8.08
C MET A 56 -23.20 2.77 8.98
N CYS A 57 -23.84 1.69 9.43
CA CYS A 57 -23.17 0.64 10.20
C CYS A 57 -22.07 -0.04 9.39
N GLU A 58 -22.34 -0.37 8.12
CA GLU A 58 -21.36 -0.94 7.21
C GLU A 58 -20.15 -0.02 7.02
N ILE A 59 -20.38 1.27 6.71
CA ILE A 59 -19.31 2.27 6.57
C ILE A 59 -18.49 2.40 7.86
N SER A 60 -19.15 2.54 9.01
CA SER A 60 -18.48 2.65 10.31
C SER A 60 -17.62 1.42 10.62
N SER A 61 -18.15 0.22 10.36
CA SER A 61 -17.43 -1.03 10.55
C SER A 61 -16.22 -1.17 9.62
N SER A 62 -16.37 -0.75 8.36
CA SER A 62 -15.31 -0.75 7.35
C SER A 62 -14.18 0.20 7.75
N ILE A 63 -14.52 1.43 8.16
CA ILE A 63 -13.55 2.43 8.65
C ILE A 63 -12.80 1.89 9.86
N GLN A 64 -13.51 1.27 10.82
CA GLN A 64 -12.88 0.69 11.99
C GLN A 64 -11.92 -0.46 11.65
N ALA A 65 -12.31 -1.32 10.70
CA ALA A 65 -11.44 -2.38 10.19
C ALA A 65 -10.21 -1.81 9.48
N GLY A 66 -10.35 -0.69 8.76
CA GLY A 66 -9.25 0.05 8.15
C GLY A 66 -8.22 0.54 9.17
N TYR A 67 -8.67 1.19 10.25
CA TYR A 67 -7.76 1.65 11.32
C TYR A 67 -7.08 0.48 12.05
N ARG A 68 -7.79 -0.63 12.29
CA ARG A 68 -7.19 -1.84 12.88
C ARG A 68 -6.14 -2.49 11.97
N ALA A 69 -6.33 -2.39 10.66
CA ALA A 69 -5.31 -2.84 9.71
C ALA A 69 -4.06 -1.95 9.78
N LEU A 70 -4.22 -0.62 9.79
CA LEU A 70 -3.11 0.34 9.92
C LEU A 70 -2.35 0.22 11.24
N GLU A 71 -3.03 -0.16 12.34
CA GLU A 71 -2.39 -0.42 13.63
C GLU A 71 -1.35 -1.55 13.54
N ASN A 72 -1.58 -2.56 12.70
CA ASN A 72 -0.72 -3.73 12.56
C ASN A 72 0.21 -3.70 11.34
N GLU A 73 -0.17 -2.99 10.28
CA GLU A 73 0.58 -2.85 9.03
C GLU A 73 0.45 -1.39 8.53
N PRO A 74 1.23 -0.45 9.09
CA PRO A 74 1.07 0.99 8.82
C PRO A 74 1.44 1.38 7.39
N ALA A 75 2.53 0.83 6.86
CA ALA A 75 2.98 1.07 5.49
C ALA A 75 3.66 -0.17 4.91
N ILE A 76 3.43 -0.42 3.61
CA ILE A 76 4.03 -1.52 2.84
C ILE A 76 5.04 -1.03 1.80
N ALA A 77 4.97 0.24 1.42
CA ALA A 77 5.91 0.85 0.51
C ALA A 77 6.02 2.36 0.75
N ARG A 78 7.19 2.92 0.43
CA ARG A 78 7.44 4.34 0.26
C ARG A 78 7.84 4.57 -1.20
N VAL A 79 7.24 5.56 -1.83
CA VAL A 79 7.49 5.94 -3.21
C VAL A 79 7.80 7.42 -3.26
N LEU A 80 8.94 7.79 -3.83
CA LEU A 80 9.23 9.16 -4.25
C LEU A 80 8.81 9.27 -5.71
N TYR A 81 7.92 10.22 -6.01
CA TYR A 81 7.44 10.45 -7.37
C TYR A 81 7.51 11.92 -7.74
N HIS A 82 7.66 12.19 -9.04
CA HIS A 82 7.65 13.54 -9.60
C HIS A 82 6.31 13.80 -10.28
N ASP A 83 5.69 14.95 -9.98
CA ASP A 83 4.41 15.36 -10.59
C ASP A 83 4.57 16.35 -11.76
N GLY A 84 5.80 16.55 -12.22
CA GLY A 84 6.17 17.53 -13.23
C GLY A 84 6.58 18.88 -12.66
N VAL A 85 6.20 19.20 -11.41
CA VAL A 85 6.59 20.43 -10.72
C VAL A 85 7.56 20.11 -9.61
N ASP A 86 7.12 19.29 -8.64
CA ASP A 86 7.86 18.97 -7.43
C ASP A 86 7.88 17.46 -7.16
N SER A 87 8.94 17.01 -6.50
CA SER A 87 9.04 15.62 -6.02
C SER A 87 8.32 15.47 -4.68
N LYS A 88 7.50 14.43 -4.54
CA LYS A 88 6.66 14.19 -3.36
C LYS A 88 6.84 12.76 -2.84
N ILE A 89 6.73 12.62 -1.52
CA ILE A 89 6.85 11.32 -0.84
C ILE A 89 5.45 10.78 -0.56
N LEU A 90 5.20 9.56 -1.03
CA LEU A 90 3.97 8.82 -0.80
C LEU A 90 4.28 7.51 -0.06
N TYR A 91 3.69 7.35 1.11
CA TYR A 91 3.59 6.04 1.76
C TYR A 91 2.32 5.35 1.30
N ILE A 92 2.41 4.04 1.14
CA ILE A 92 1.31 3.21 0.69
C ILE A 92 1.02 2.18 1.77
N SER A 93 -0.22 2.13 2.23
CA SER A 93 -0.72 1.10 3.13
C SER A 93 -1.52 0.06 2.35
N ARG A 94 -1.80 -1.11 2.96
CA ARG A 94 -2.57 -2.15 2.26
C ARG A 94 -4.06 -1.84 2.12
N LYS A 95 -4.69 -1.19 3.11
CA LYS A 95 -6.17 -1.12 3.18
C LYS A 95 -6.76 0.28 3.32
N SER A 96 -6.10 1.22 3.97
CA SER A 96 -6.71 2.50 4.34
C SER A 96 -5.74 3.65 4.21
N ALA A 97 -6.21 4.78 3.73
CA ALA A 97 -5.45 6.03 3.79
C ALA A 97 -5.66 6.72 5.15
N LEU A 98 -4.73 7.58 5.52
CA LEU A 98 -4.85 8.50 6.64
C LEU A 98 -4.16 9.80 6.27
N ASN A 99 -4.76 10.93 6.63
CA ASN A 99 -4.09 12.21 6.50
C ASN A 99 -3.09 12.34 7.66
N LEU A 100 -1.81 12.36 7.33
CA LEU A 100 -0.75 12.69 8.29
C LEU A 100 -0.54 14.20 8.28
N ASP A 101 -0.16 14.74 9.43
CA ASP A 101 0.25 16.15 9.52
C ASP A 101 1.65 16.28 8.90
N GLY A 102 1.76 17.00 7.76
CA GLY A 102 3.01 17.27 7.06
C GLY A 102 2.93 17.11 5.55
N ASP A 103 4.09 17.14 4.88
CA ASP A 103 4.22 16.94 3.41
C ASP A 103 4.18 15.45 3.00
N ILE A 104 4.09 14.54 3.97
CA ILE A 104 4.08 13.09 3.72
C ILE A 104 2.64 12.62 3.54
N ALA A 105 2.33 12.11 2.35
CA ALA A 105 1.02 11.54 2.05
C ALA A 105 0.97 10.04 2.36
N LEU A 106 -0.17 9.53 2.85
CA LEU A 106 -0.46 8.10 2.96
C LEU A 106 -1.68 7.74 2.13
N ALA A 107 -1.51 6.82 1.17
CA ALA A 107 -2.60 6.30 0.36
C ALA A 107 -2.81 4.80 0.57
N SER A 108 -4.01 4.30 0.27
CA SER A 108 -4.24 2.85 0.19
C SER A 108 -3.70 2.30 -1.12
N TYR A 109 -3.25 1.04 -1.11
CA TYR A 109 -2.81 0.34 -2.31
C TYR A 109 -3.91 0.32 -3.38
N ASP A 110 -5.19 0.21 -3.00
CA ASP A 110 -6.30 0.17 -3.93
C ASP A 110 -6.64 1.54 -4.56
N SER A 111 -6.18 2.65 -3.99
CA SER A 111 -6.37 3.99 -4.55
C SER A 111 -5.62 4.19 -5.87
N PRO A 112 -5.99 5.16 -6.73
CA PRO A 112 -5.25 5.46 -7.96
C PRO A 112 -3.76 5.70 -7.72
N LEU A 113 -3.41 6.49 -6.69
CA LEU A 113 -2.03 6.76 -6.26
C LEU A 113 -1.30 5.50 -5.79
N GLY A 114 -2.02 4.53 -5.22
CA GLY A 114 -1.47 3.23 -4.84
C GLY A 114 -0.90 2.41 -6.01
N HIS A 115 -1.24 2.75 -7.26
CA HIS A 115 -0.66 2.10 -8.44
C HIS A 115 0.87 2.29 -8.51
N LEU A 116 1.38 3.41 -8.00
CA LEU A 116 2.81 3.73 -8.03
C LEU A 116 3.66 2.69 -7.27
N ALA A 117 3.12 2.01 -6.24
CA ALA A 117 3.83 0.92 -5.55
C ALA A 117 4.13 -0.30 -6.43
N SER A 118 3.38 -0.47 -7.52
CA SER A 118 3.56 -1.60 -8.45
C SER A 118 4.45 -1.28 -9.65
N LEU A 119 4.85 -0.02 -9.80
CA LEU A 119 5.71 0.44 -10.88
C LEU A 119 7.18 0.27 -10.52
N GLN A 120 8.02 0.17 -11.54
CA GLN A 120 9.47 0.20 -11.38
C GLN A 120 9.96 1.65 -11.39
N VAL A 121 11.15 1.86 -10.85
CA VAL A 121 11.81 3.17 -10.91
C VAL A 121 12.10 3.54 -12.38
N GLY A 122 11.83 4.79 -12.75
CA GLY A 122 11.82 5.29 -14.13
C GLY A 122 10.57 4.97 -14.94
N ASP A 123 9.57 4.27 -14.36
CA ASP A 123 8.27 4.13 -15.02
C ASP A 123 7.43 5.40 -14.80
N GLU A 124 6.72 5.80 -15.86
CA GLU A 124 5.69 6.83 -15.81
C GLU A 124 4.29 6.21 -15.79
N ALA A 125 3.37 6.85 -15.06
CA ALA A 125 1.95 6.50 -15.09
C ALA A 125 1.06 7.74 -15.16
N THR A 126 0.08 7.69 -16.07
CA THR A 126 -1.00 8.68 -16.12
C THR A 126 -2.12 8.23 -15.19
N LEU A 127 -2.35 8.96 -14.11
CA LEU A 127 -3.39 8.67 -13.14
C LEU A 127 -4.50 9.73 -13.22
N ASN A 128 -5.75 9.29 -13.05
CA ASN A 128 -6.87 10.20 -12.85
C ASN A 128 -7.02 10.50 -11.35
N ILE A 129 -6.67 11.71 -10.94
CA ILE A 129 -6.78 12.17 -9.56
C ILE A 129 -7.76 13.34 -9.53
N GLY A 130 -8.93 13.12 -8.94
CA GLY A 130 -9.97 14.15 -8.84
C GLY A 130 -10.49 14.65 -10.19
N GLY A 131 -10.57 13.77 -11.20
CA GLY A 131 -11.05 14.10 -12.54
C GLY A 131 -10.02 14.76 -13.45
N LYS A 132 -8.75 14.84 -13.02
CA LYS A 132 -7.64 15.34 -13.83
C LYS A 132 -6.64 14.22 -14.09
N SER A 133 -6.29 14.04 -15.36
CA SER A 133 -5.17 13.18 -15.76
C SER A 133 -3.85 13.87 -15.43
N VAL A 134 -3.07 13.26 -14.53
CA VAL A 134 -1.75 13.72 -14.12
C VAL A 134 -0.73 12.65 -14.48
N LEU A 135 0.36 13.05 -15.14
CA LEU A 135 1.51 12.18 -15.40
C LEU A 135 2.43 12.20 -14.19
N LEU A 136 2.70 11.04 -13.62
CA LEU A 136 3.60 10.88 -12.48
C LEU A 136 4.74 9.93 -12.87
N GLU A 137 5.97 10.28 -12.47
CA GLU A 137 7.17 9.48 -12.69
C GLU A 137 7.70 8.95 -11.35
N VAL A 138 8.12 7.68 -11.31
CA VAL A 138 8.62 7.06 -10.08
C VAL A 138 10.14 7.17 -10.01
N LEU A 139 10.64 7.97 -9.05
CA LEU A 139 12.07 8.23 -8.87
C LEU A 139 12.74 7.24 -7.91
N GLU A 140 12.06 6.92 -6.80
CA GLU A 140 12.58 5.99 -5.80
C GLU A 140 11.47 5.11 -5.23
N THR A 141 11.83 3.88 -4.88
CA THR A 141 10.92 2.95 -4.20
C THR A 141 11.63 2.25 -3.06
N LEU A 142 10.95 2.17 -1.92
CA LEU A 142 11.35 1.38 -0.77
C LEU A 142 10.21 0.43 -0.40
N THR A 143 10.41 -0.87 -0.58
CA THR A 143 9.47 -1.90 -0.12
C THR A 143 9.69 -2.18 1.36
N LEU A 144 8.62 -2.15 2.15
CA LEU A 144 8.62 -2.34 3.60
C LEU A 144 7.86 -3.61 3.97
N LYS A 145 8.34 -4.30 5.01
CA LYS A 145 7.62 -5.38 5.69
C LYS A 145 7.54 -5.05 7.17
N PRO A 146 6.55 -4.24 7.58
CA PRO A 146 6.49 -3.70 8.93
C PRO A 146 6.33 -4.84 9.95
N GLN A 147 7.12 -4.78 11.01
CA GLN A 147 7.08 -5.67 12.15
C GLN A 147 7.19 -4.85 13.43
N LYS A 148 6.29 -5.10 14.37
CA LYS A 148 6.31 -4.44 15.68
C LYS A 148 7.20 -5.26 16.63
N SER A 149 8.31 -4.68 17.04
CA SER A 149 9.24 -5.25 18.02
C SER A 149 9.06 -4.60 19.39
N THR A 150 9.77 -5.08 20.42
CA THR A 150 9.82 -4.46 21.76
C THR A 150 10.38 -3.05 21.73
N ASN A 151 11.23 -2.74 20.75
CA ASN A 151 11.88 -1.44 20.59
C ASN A 151 11.12 -0.49 19.64
N GLY A 152 9.91 -0.87 19.20
CA GLY A 152 9.08 -0.09 18.27
C GLY A 152 8.97 -0.75 16.88
N TRP A 153 8.55 0.05 15.90
CA TRP A 153 8.36 -0.40 14.51
C TRP A 153 9.68 -0.63 13.79
N ASP A 154 9.83 -1.78 13.15
CA ASP A 154 10.97 -2.10 12.28
C ASP A 154 10.44 -2.68 10.95
N SER A 155 11.30 -2.81 9.96
CA SER A 155 10.98 -3.48 8.70
C SER A 155 12.09 -4.44 8.32
N SER A 156 11.73 -5.71 8.13
CA SER A 156 12.68 -6.74 7.70
C SER A 156 12.69 -6.91 6.18
N PHE A 157 13.86 -7.17 5.60
CA PHE A 157 14.04 -7.39 4.16
C PHE A 157 13.51 -6.22 3.31
N SER A 158 13.98 -5.02 3.62
CA SER A 158 13.56 -3.81 2.90
C SER A 158 14.37 -3.70 1.60
N ILE A 159 13.68 -3.41 0.50
CA ILE A 159 14.29 -3.33 -0.84
C ILE A 159 14.21 -1.88 -1.29
N PHE A 160 15.36 -1.26 -1.50
CA PHE A 160 15.47 0.10 -2.01
C PHE A 160 15.93 0.09 -3.46
N THR A 161 15.27 0.89 -4.30
CA THR A 161 15.64 1.12 -5.69
C THR A 161 15.52 2.62 -5.98
N SER A 162 16.52 3.18 -6.68
CA SER A 162 16.59 4.58 -7.12
C SER A 162 17.07 4.61 -8.58
N GLU A 163 16.84 5.69 -9.32
CA GLU A 163 17.27 5.80 -10.73
C GLU A 163 18.79 5.78 -10.86
N ASP A 164 19.46 6.46 -9.94
CA ASP A 164 20.91 6.61 -9.93
C ASP A 164 21.64 5.38 -9.33
N GLU A 165 20.90 4.45 -8.71
CA GLU A 165 21.48 3.34 -7.96
C GLU A 165 20.94 1.95 -8.34
N GLU A 166 21.83 0.96 -8.31
CA GLU A 166 21.40 -0.44 -8.39
C GLU A 166 20.57 -0.85 -7.16
N CYS A 167 19.59 -1.73 -7.36
CA CYS A 167 18.71 -2.26 -6.32
C CYS A 167 19.49 -2.82 -5.12
N ARG A 168 19.24 -2.28 -3.91
CA ARG A 168 19.87 -2.70 -2.65
C ARG A 168 18.86 -3.41 -1.77
N THR A 169 19.27 -4.56 -1.23
CA THR A 169 18.49 -5.28 -0.21
C THR A 169 19.15 -5.05 1.14
N TYR A 170 18.36 -4.58 2.11
CA TYR A 170 18.82 -4.38 3.48
C TYR A 170 18.28 -5.52 4.35
N GLU A 171 19.19 -6.30 4.93
CA GLU A 171 18.90 -7.41 5.83
C GLU A 171 19.63 -7.18 7.17
N PRO A 172 19.04 -7.53 8.33
CA PRO A 172 17.67 -8.00 8.57
C PRO A 172 16.70 -6.92 9.09
N SER A 173 17.18 -5.71 9.40
CA SER A 173 16.43 -4.65 10.12
C SER A 173 16.76 -3.28 9.53
N LEU A 174 15.75 -2.43 9.31
CA LEU A 174 15.97 -1.03 8.91
C LEU A 174 16.55 -0.20 10.05
N ARG A 175 16.19 -0.52 11.31
CA ARG A 175 16.68 0.21 12.49
C ARG A 175 18.19 0.19 12.61
N ARG A 176 18.82 -0.94 12.27
CA ARG A 176 20.28 -1.09 12.29
C ARG A 176 21.02 -0.08 11.40
N LEU A 177 20.35 0.50 10.39
CA LEU A 177 20.99 1.47 9.52
C LEU A 177 21.30 2.78 10.25
N PHE A 178 20.41 3.20 11.16
CA PHE A 178 20.49 4.50 11.83
C PHE A 178 20.72 4.43 13.35
N GLU A 179 20.49 3.28 13.98
CA GLU A 179 20.98 3.06 15.35
C GLU A 179 22.52 3.01 15.28
N GLU A 180 23.17 4.03 15.85
CA GLU A 180 24.63 4.04 15.99
C GLU A 180 25.09 2.76 16.70
N GLU A 181 26.22 2.19 16.25
CA GLU A 181 26.89 1.11 16.97
C GLU A 181 27.01 1.53 18.44
N LYS A 182 26.28 0.85 19.33
CA LYS A 182 26.44 1.02 20.78
C LYS A 182 27.93 0.96 21.10
N ASP A 183 28.40 1.98 21.81
CA ASP A 183 29.76 2.13 22.36
C ASP A 183 30.53 0.81 22.46
N LEU A 184 31.61 0.70 21.69
CA LEU A 184 32.55 -0.43 21.63
C LEU A 184 33.36 -0.62 22.93
N SER A 185 32.91 -0.09 24.07
CA SER A 185 33.53 -0.33 25.39
C SER A 185 33.12 -1.66 26.02
N ASP A 186 32.09 -2.33 25.48
CA ASP A 186 31.67 -3.65 25.94
C ASP A 186 32.46 -4.75 25.21
N THR A 187 33.33 -5.45 25.97
CA THR A 187 34.13 -6.59 25.50
C THR A 187 33.30 -7.78 25.00
N SER A 188 31.98 -7.75 25.17
CA SER A 188 31.03 -8.74 24.65
C SER A 188 30.94 -8.74 23.12
N PHE A 189 31.20 -7.59 22.48
CA PHE A 189 31.25 -7.48 21.01
C PHE A 189 32.47 -8.22 20.45
N LEU A 190 33.64 -8.11 21.10
CA LEU A 190 34.85 -8.83 20.71
C LEU A 190 34.68 -10.35 20.88
N ASP A 191 34.03 -10.81 21.94
CA ASP A 191 33.69 -12.22 22.12
C ASP A 191 32.72 -12.74 21.05
N SER A 192 31.78 -11.90 20.59
CA SER A 192 30.86 -12.26 19.50
C SER A 192 31.57 -12.30 18.13
N LEU A 193 32.58 -11.45 17.91
CA LEU A 193 33.34 -11.37 16.67
C LEU A 193 34.37 -12.52 16.55
N LEU A 194 35.03 -12.86 17.66
CA LEU A 194 36.01 -13.95 17.74
C LEU A 194 35.38 -15.35 17.60
N ASN A 195 34.07 -15.48 17.85
CA ASN A 195 33.32 -16.73 17.67
C ASN A 195 32.85 -16.99 16.23
N GLY A 196 33.35 -16.23 15.24
CA GLY A 196 33.21 -16.56 13.82
C GLY A 196 32.07 -15.84 13.07
N GLY A 197 31.76 -14.59 13.44
CA GLY A 197 30.86 -13.74 12.66
C GLY A 197 31.63 -12.94 11.61
N ASP A 198 31.42 -13.22 10.33
CA ASP A 198 31.98 -12.45 9.22
C ASP A 198 31.58 -10.97 9.33
N SER A 199 32.58 -10.11 9.57
CA SER A 199 32.46 -8.66 9.46
C SER A 199 32.71 -8.25 8.02
N SER A 200 31.66 -8.30 7.20
CA SER A 200 31.68 -7.68 5.88
C SER A 200 30.32 -7.04 5.62
N THR A 201 30.27 -5.71 5.71
CA THR A 201 29.24 -4.82 5.13
C THR A 201 27.81 -5.37 5.20
N ASP A 202 27.01 -4.90 6.17
CA ASP A 202 25.58 -5.26 6.43
C ASP A 202 24.59 -5.03 5.26
N PHE A 203 25.07 -4.80 4.05
CA PHE A 203 24.30 -4.70 2.82
C PHE A 203 24.87 -5.66 1.78
N THR A 204 24.04 -6.56 1.27
CA THR A 204 24.39 -7.37 0.10
C THR A 204 24.15 -6.54 -1.17
N MET A 205 25.22 -6.06 -1.78
CA MET A 205 25.15 -5.47 -3.13
C MET A 205 24.86 -6.57 -4.14
N GLY A 206 23.76 -6.43 -4.87
CA GLY A 206 23.51 -7.17 -6.10
C GLY A 206 22.75 -8.49 -5.91
N VAL A 207 21.68 -8.59 -6.71
CA VAL A 207 20.78 -9.73 -6.89
C VAL A 207 19.86 -10.00 -5.71
N LYS A 208 18.68 -9.34 -5.76
CA LYS A 208 17.35 -9.82 -5.34
C LYS A 208 17.45 -11.19 -4.66
N HIS A 209 17.78 -11.18 -3.36
CA HIS A 209 18.21 -12.40 -2.72
C HIS A 209 17.11 -13.45 -2.86
N GLN A 210 17.54 -14.61 -3.34
CA GLN A 210 16.69 -15.68 -3.81
C GLN A 210 15.69 -16.07 -2.73
N VAL A 211 14.41 -15.73 -2.95
CA VAL A 211 13.32 -16.61 -2.51
C VAL A 211 13.42 -17.87 -3.36
N ARG A 212 14.36 -18.74 -2.98
CA ARG A 212 14.58 -20.06 -3.55
C ARG A 212 13.54 -21.01 -2.97
N THR A 213 12.29 -20.82 -3.40
CA THR A 213 11.26 -21.86 -3.32
C THR A 213 10.55 -21.93 -4.67
N ALA A 214 11.02 -22.86 -5.50
CA ALA A 214 10.48 -23.27 -6.80
C ALA A 214 10.57 -22.26 -7.97
N MET A 215 10.79 -22.82 -9.16
CA MET A 215 10.94 -22.18 -10.48
C MET A 215 9.66 -21.44 -10.98
N SER A 216 8.98 -20.66 -10.13
CA SER A 216 7.69 -20.01 -10.42
C SER A 216 7.59 -18.52 -10.03
N LEU A 217 8.68 -17.88 -9.55
CA LEU A 217 8.63 -16.53 -8.97
C LEU A 217 9.35 -15.42 -9.75
N ARG A 218 10.00 -15.71 -10.89
CA ARG A 218 10.89 -14.72 -11.55
C ARG A 218 10.17 -13.46 -12.05
N ASP A 219 8.86 -13.52 -12.29
CA ASP A 219 8.09 -12.40 -12.82
C ASP A 219 7.25 -11.64 -11.79
N GLN A 220 7.36 -11.90 -10.47
CA GLN A 220 6.41 -11.32 -9.50
C GLN A 220 6.24 -9.80 -9.55
N PRO A 221 7.29 -8.96 -9.66
CA PRO A 221 7.11 -7.50 -9.80
C PRO A 221 6.45 -7.10 -11.13
N VAL A 222 6.83 -7.77 -12.22
CA VAL A 222 6.25 -7.54 -13.55
C VAL A 222 4.78 -7.98 -13.58
N LEU A 223 4.48 -9.13 -12.97
CA LEU A 223 3.13 -9.64 -12.77
C LEU A 223 2.32 -8.72 -11.85
N ASP A 224 2.91 -8.15 -10.80
CA ASP A 224 2.20 -7.20 -9.94
C ASP A 224 1.86 -5.91 -10.70
N LYS A 225 2.80 -5.36 -11.49
CA LYS A 225 2.55 -4.22 -12.39
C LYS A 225 1.38 -4.50 -13.34
N PHE A 226 1.42 -5.63 -14.06
CA PHE A 226 0.36 -5.99 -15.00
C PHE A 226 -0.98 -6.28 -14.31
N GLN A 227 -0.97 -7.02 -13.20
CA GLN A 227 -2.19 -7.30 -12.44
C GLN A 227 -2.80 -6.00 -11.88
N SER A 228 -1.95 -5.09 -11.39
CA SER A 228 -2.32 -3.76 -10.91
C SER A 228 -2.98 -2.92 -11.99
N ALA A 229 -2.39 -2.88 -13.18
CA ALA A 229 -3.01 -2.22 -14.33
C ALA A 229 -4.38 -2.85 -14.68
N ILE A 230 -4.47 -4.19 -14.71
CA ILE A 230 -5.69 -4.90 -15.08
C ILE A 230 -6.84 -4.63 -14.11
N PHE A 231 -6.61 -4.68 -12.80
CA PHE A 231 -7.71 -4.50 -11.85
C PHE A 231 -8.22 -3.06 -11.80
N ARG A 232 -7.36 -2.08 -12.15
CA ARG A 232 -7.71 -0.66 -12.21
C ARG A 232 -8.47 -0.24 -13.45
N LEU A 233 -8.53 -1.10 -14.48
CA LEU A 233 -9.23 -0.77 -15.72
C LEU A 233 -10.69 -0.37 -15.46
N PRO A 234 -11.17 0.69 -16.13
CA PRO A 234 -12.55 1.18 -16.03
C PRO A 234 -13.61 0.08 -16.18
N LEU A 235 -14.77 0.24 -15.54
CA LEU A 235 -15.88 -0.72 -15.56
C LEU A 235 -16.47 -0.95 -16.95
N ASP A 236 -16.37 0.04 -17.84
CA ASP A 236 -16.83 -0.03 -19.23
C ASP A 236 -15.88 -0.81 -20.16
N SER A 237 -14.71 -1.23 -19.66
CA SER A 237 -13.75 -2.02 -20.44
C SER A 237 -14.14 -3.50 -20.52
N GLN A 238 -14.25 -4.03 -21.75
CA GLN A 238 -14.32 -5.47 -21.99
C GLN A 238 -12.94 -6.10 -21.79
N LEU A 239 -12.83 -7.06 -20.87
CA LEU A 239 -11.55 -7.68 -20.50
C LEU A 239 -11.57 -9.19 -20.76
N ILE A 240 -10.53 -9.68 -21.43
CA ILE A 240 -10.23 -11.10 -21.57
C ILE A 240 -8.83 -11.34 -21.00
N ILE A 241 -8.72 -12.11 -19.91
CA ILE A 241 -7.43 -12.44 -19.28
C ILE A 241 -6.97 -13.82 -19.77
N LEU A 242 -6.00 -13.84 -20.69
CA LEU A 242 -5.35 -15.06 -21.18
C LEU A 242 -4.01 -15.24 -20.48
N GLY A 243 -3.68 -16.48 -20.09
CA GLY A 243 -2.37 -16.77 -19.51
C GLY A 243 -2.20 -18.22 -19.07
N PRO A 244 -0.95 -18.70 -18.93
CA PRO A 244 -0.63 -20.04 -18.42
C PRO A 244 -1.30 -20.37 -17.07
N PRO A 245 -1.48 -21.65 -16.71
CA PRO A 245 -1.92 -22.01 -15.37
C PRO A 245 -0.95 -21.44 -14.32
N GLY A 246 -1.49 -20.96 -13.19
CA GLY A 246 -0.68 -20.38 -12.12
C GLY A 246 -0.37 -18.88 -12.23
N THR A 247 -0.72 -18.19 -13.32
CA THR A 247 -0.46 -16.74 -13.48
C THR A 247 -1.43 -15.81 -12.75
N GLY A 248 -2.21 -16.33 -11.81
CA GLY A 248 -3.08 -15.51 -10.96
C GLY A 248 -4.34 -14.95 -11.63
N LYS A 249 -4.76 -15.42 -12.82
CA LYS A 249 -5.96 -14.94 -13.53
C LYS A 249 -7.19 -14.76 -12.63
N THR A 250 -7.54 -15.82 -11.88
CA THR A 250 -8.66 -15.81 -10.93
C THR A 250 -8.41 -14.82 -9.80
N THR A 251 -7.18 -14.76 -9.29
CA THR A 251 -6.78 -13.81 -8.25
C THR A 251 -6.91 -12.36 -8.71
N THR A 252 -6.50 -12.04 -9.94
CA THR A 252 -6.63 -10.71 -10.55
C THR A 252 -8.09 -10.33 -10.72
N LEU A 253 -8.95 -11.26 -11.14
CA LEU A 253 -10.38 -11.00 -11.32
C LEU A 253 -11.09 -10.80 -9.98
N ILE A 254 -10.77 -11.61 -8.96
CA ILE A 254 -11.29 -11.42 -7.59
C ILE A 254 -10.82 -10.08 -7.01
N LYS A 255 -9.54 -9.72 -7.17
CA LYS A 255 -9.00 -8.43 -6.74
C LYS A 255 -9.71 -7.27 -7.44
N ARG A 256 -9.93 -7.36 -8.76
CA ARG A 256 -10.69 -6.37 -9.53
C ARG A 256 -12.10 -6.19 -9.02
N LEU A 257 -12.82 -7.28 -8.78
CA LEU A 257 -14.16 -7.22 -8.20
C LEU A 257 -14.12 -6.54 -6.82
N GLY A 258 -13.20 -6.93 -5.94
CA GLY A 258 -13.04 -6.32 -4.62
C GLY A 258 -12.80 -4.81 -4.70
N GLN A 259 -11.91 -4.36 -5.58
CA GLN A 259 -11.65 -2.93 -5.77
C GLN A 259 -12.88 -2.20 -6.34
N LYS A 260 -13.51 -2.74 -7.38
CA LYS A 260 -14.61 -2.08 -8.09
C LYS A 260 -15.95 -2.10 -7.36
N LEU A 261 -16.10 -2.95 -6.34
CA LEU A 261 -17.23 -2.89 -5.42
C LEU A 261 -17.15 -1.70 -4.46
N ASN A 262 -15.94 -1.18 -4.20
CA ASN A 262 -15.73 -0.06 -3.31
C ASN A 262 -15.85 1.26 -4.08
N VAL A 263 -16.97 1.97 -3.86
CA VAL A 263 -17.29 3.22 -4.55
C VAL A 263 -16.22 4.31 -4.37
N GLU A 264 -15.50 4.29 -3.25
CA GLU A 264 -14.41 5.22 -2.93
C GLU A 264 -13.23 5.14 -3.91
N TYR A 265 -13.05 4.00 -4.59
CA TYR A 265 -11.96 3.78 -5.56
C TYR A 265 -12.41 3.87 -7.01
N LEU A 266 -13.69 4.16 -7.26
CA LEU A 266 -14.23 4.36 -8.59
C LEU A 266 -13.98 5.78 -9.08
N ASP A 267 -13.72 5.91 -10.38
CA ASP A 267 -13.59 7.20 -11.03
C ASP A 267 -14.93 7.96 -11.01
N VAL A 268 -14.89 9.30 -11.15
CA VAL A 268 -16.07 10.15 -11.16
C VAL A 268 -17.05 9.73 -12.26
N ASP A 269 -16.52 9.35 -13.43
CA ASP A 269 -17.31 8.85 -14.55
C ASP A 269 -17.96 7.48 -14.23
N GLU A 270 -17.27 6.59 -13.53
CA GLU A 270 -17.82 5.31 -13.08
C GLU A 270 -18.93 5.52 -12.02
N GLN A 271 -18.71 6.44 -11.08
CA GLN A 271 -19.70 6.78 -10.06
C GLN A 271 -20.96 7.39 -10.67
N THR A 272 -20.82 8.25 -11.69
CA THR A 272 -21.97 8.82 -12.39
C THR A 272 -22.72 7.75 -13.19
N GLN A 273 -22.03 6.80 -13.82
CA GLN A 273 -22.67 5.65 -14.48
C GLN A 273 -23.49 4.79 -13.49
N ILE A 274 -22.95 4.47 -12.31
CA ILE A 274 -23.67 3.70 -11.27
C ILE A 274 -24.88 4.48 -10.75
N LYS A 275 -24.73 5.79 -10.49
CA LYS A 275 -25.83 6.65 -10.05
C LYS A 275 -26.94 6.73 -11.11
N ASN A 276 -26.56 6.81 -12.38
CA ASN A 276 -27.51 6.83 -13.51
C ASN A 276 -28.23 5.49 -13.69
N LEU A 277 -27.57 4.36 -13.42
CA LEU A 277 -28.19 3.02 -13.42
C LEU A 277 -29.17 2.81 -12.25
N ASN A 278 -28.91 3.44 -11.10
CA ASN A 278 -29.81 3.38 -9.94
C ASN A 278 -30.98 4.38 -10.05
N GLY A 279 -30.80 5.47 -10.81
CA GLY A 279 -31.82 6.52 -11.01
C GLY A 279 -32.69 6.36 -12.27
N GLY A 280 -32.32 5.48 -13.21
CA GLY A 280 -33.05 5.23 -14.45
C GLY A 280 -33.34 3.75 -14.62
N GLU A 281 -34.60 3.43 -14.97
CA GLU A 281 -35.13 2.09 -15.26
C GLU A 281 -34.09 0.99 -15.46
N ALA A 282 -34.21 -0.07 -14.67
CA ALA A 282 -33.56 -1.35 -14.86
C ALA A 282 -33.68 -1.85 -16.31
N LYS A 283 -32.77 -1.44 -17.19
CA LYS A 283 -32.49 -2.11 -18.44
C LYS A 283 -31.84 -3.42 -18.07
N ARG A 284 -32.72 -4.42 -17.91
CA ARG A 284 -32.40 -5.84 -17.78
C ARG A 284 -31.22 -6.16 -18.69
N LEU A 285 -30.04 -6.42 -18.10
CA LEU A 285 -29.05 -7.25 -18.76
C LEU A 285 -29.71 -8.61 -18.94
N CYS A 286 -30.23 -8.84 -20.15
CA CYS A 286 -30.76 -10.13 -20.56
C CYS A 286 -29.55 -11.05 -20.72
N CYS A 287 -29.23 -11.81 -19.67
CA CYS A 287 -28.37 -12.98 -19.78
C CYS A 287 -29.09 -14.02 -20.65
N LEU A 288 -28.92 -13.91 -21.97
CA LEU A 288 -29.41 -14.90 -22.91
C LEU A 288 -28.46 -16.10 -22.90
N ASN A 289 -28.61 -16.98 -21.91
CA ASN A 289 -28.04 -18.32 -21.97
C ASN A 289 -28.83 -19.13 -23.01
N ARG A 290 -28.34 -19.14 -24.26
CA ARG A 290 -28.80 -20.08 -25.28
C ARG A 290 -27.71 -21.11 -25.52
N TRP A 291 -27.84 -22.24 -24.84
CA TRP A 291 -27.10 -23.46 -25.15
C TRP A 291 -27.79 -24.14 -26.33
N ASN A 292 -27.04 -24.35 -27.41
CA ASN A 292 -27.24 -25.42 -28.38
C ASN A 292 -25.99 -26.29 -28.33
#